data_AF-A0A965RQC6-F1
#
_entry.id   AF-A0A965RQC6-F1
#
_cell.length_a   1.000
_cell.length_b   1.000
_cell.length_c   1.000
_cell.angle_alpha   90.00
_cell.angle_beta   90.00
_cell.angle_gamma   90.00
#
_symmetry.space_group_name_H-M   'P 1'
#
loop_
_entity.id
_entity.type
_entity.pdbx_description
1 polymer ?
#
loop_
_entity_poly.entity_id
_entity_poly.type
_entity_poly.pdbx_seq_one_letter_code
_entity_poly.pdbx_strand_id
1 'polypeptide(L)'
;MSKKNILIGCGIVVSVLVLWWGLAQAPEVQAPQSEADAEVRAQENREKMAVLYQAPRDAIGGEGKEVTPECLEFWNTLRGFDLTRGQSEFPDIKAATKSERCSSVPPALKNLHDHFNKTCGPKANSAQCLVALYYYRAGLSDFLTRNLKVEQINDPKVLIDKMLANREINPELSVKAAEKLSELEPSLYEARKAQVLGQLFLATKQASGANGDAWGKLDDAIRRAKELGNSDPELLEAELMSELFRSNNTARAQEKAKEAAEDFPNEWRGPYFAAWALFKDGRGQEALDYLVEAQRRDPGNARVRETLEGIKKGDANPFKGGISFSDLSQYY
;
A
#
# COMPACT_ATOMS: atom_id res chain seq x y z
N MET A 1 -22.76 64.60 -54.83
CA MET A 1 -21.56 64.06 -54.13
C MET A 1 -21.77 64.23 -52.64
N SER A 2 -22.03 63.14 -51.91
CA SER A 2 -22.38 63.15 -50.49
C SER A 2 -21.26 62.51 -49.66
N LYS A 3 -20.60 63.32 -48.81
CA LYS A 3 -19.59 62.92 -47.83
C LYS A 3 -20.26 62.39 -46.56
N LYS A 4 -20.80 61.18 -46.58
CA LYS A 4 -21.25 60.47 -45.37
C LYS A 4 -21.16 58.97 -45.62
N ASN A 5 -19.98 58.37 -45.48
CA ASN A 5 -19.80 56.90 -45.38
C ASN A 5 -18.39 56.46 -44.90
N ILE A 6 -17.62 57.34 -44.24
CA ILE A 6 -16.30 57.00 -43.70
C ILE A 6 -16.32 57.29 -42.20
N LEU A 7 -17.01 56.45 -41.41
CA LEU A 7 -16.90 56.49 -39.94
C LEU A 7 -17.37 55.21 -39.22
N ILE A 8 -17.89 54.21 -39.95
CA ILE A 8 -18.37 52.95 -39.34
C ILE A 8 -17.31 51.82 -39.46
N GLY A 9 -16.23 52.01 -40.21
CA GLY A 9 -15.20 51.00 -40.45
C GLY A 9 -14.14 50.82 -39.35
N CYS A 10 -13.91 51.82 -38.47
CA CYS A 10 -12.85 51.74 -37.46
C CYS A 10 -13.28 51.08 -36.15
N GLY A 11 -14.59 50.98 -35.86
CA GLY A 11 -15.06 50.39 -34.60
C GLY A 11 -14.95 48.86 -34.54
N ILE A 12 -15.03 48.17 -35.67
CA ILE A 12 -15.08 46.69 -35.72
C ILE A 12 -13.66 46.09 -35.66
N VAL A 13 -12.65 46.76 -36.21
CA VAL A 13 -11.26 46.26 -36.20
C VAL A 13 -10.62 46.36 -34.81
N VAL A 14 -10.98 47.37 -34.01
CA VAL A 14 -10.47 47.51 -32.63
C VAL A 14 -11.07 46.46 -31.69
N SER A 15 -12.34 46.08 -31.87
CA SER A 15 -13.00 45.06 -31.04
C SER A 15 -12.44 43.65 -31.25
N VAL A 16 -12.02 43.30 -32.48
CA VAL A 16 -11.40 41.99 -32.77
C VAL A 16 -9.97 41.90 -32.22
N LEU A 17 -9.22 43.02 -32.22
CA LEU A 17 -7.86 43.04 -31.66
C LEU A 17 -7.84 43.00 -30.11
N VAL A 18 -8.82 43.60 -29.44
CA VAL A 18 -8.95 43.51 -27.96
C VAL A 18 -9.33 42.09 -27.52
N LEU A 19 -10.16 41.38 -28.28
CA LEU A 19 -10.47 39.97 -28.04
C LEU A 19 -9.27 39.03 -28.31
N TRP A 20 -8.39 39.38 -29.24
CA TRP A 20 -7.16 38.62 -29.50
C TRP A 20 -6.07 38.85 -28.45
N TRP A 21 -5.97 40.06 -27.89
CA TRP A 21 -5.05 40.34 -26.79
C TRP A 21 -5.51 39.74 -25.45
N GLY A 22 -6.83 39.63 -25.22
CA GLY A 22 -7.38 38.99 -24.02
C GLY A 22 -7.24 37.46 -23.97
N LEU A 23 -7.01 36.79 -25.11
CA LEU A 23 -6.80 35.34 -25.18
C LEU A 23 -5.32 34.93 -25.19
N ALA A 24 -4.40 35.87 -25.39
CA ALA A 24 -2.96 35.61 -25.39
C ALA A 24 -2.32 35.60 -23.98
N GLN A 25 -3.11 35.86 -22.94
CA GLN A 25 -2.70 35.75 -21.53
C GLN A 25 -3.59 34.78 -20.76
N ALA A 26 -3.86 33.60 -21.34
CA ALA A 26 -4.19 32.47 -20.47
C ALA A 26 -2.96 32.30 -19.54
N PRO A 27 -3.11 32.44 -18.21
CA PRO A 27 -2.01 32.20 -17.31
C PRO A 27 -1.48 30.82 -17.64
N GLU A 28 -0.19 30.73 -17.92
CA GLU A 28 0.51 29.47 -18.07
C GLU A 28 0.17 28.68 -16.80
N VAL A 29 -0.69 27.67 -16.95
CA VAL A 29 -1.06 26.78 -15.85
C VAL A 29 0.24 26.09 -15.51
N GLN A 30 0.95 26.64 -14.51
CA GLN A 30 2.15 26.02 -13.98
C GLN A 30 1.75 24.59 -13.68
N ALA A 31 2.37 23.63 -14.38
CA ALA A 31 2.25 22.23 -14.05
C ALA A 31 2.44 22.14 -12.53
N PRO A 32 1.48 21.55 -11.81
CA PRO A 32 1.35 21.82 -10.40
C PRO A 32 2.63 21.32 -9.71
N GLN A 33 3.31 22.23 -9.01
CA GLN A 33 4.49 21.92 -8.19
C GLN A 33 4.27 20.68 -7.30
N SER A 34 3.01 20.34 -7.02
CA SER A 34 2.58 19.18 -6.24
C SER A 34 3.00 17.81 -6.78
N GLU A 35 3.14 17.59 -8.08
CA GLU A 35 3.48 16.24 -8.60
C GLU A 35 4.95 15.90 -8.38
N ALA A 36 5.87 16.79 -8.76
CA ALA A 36 7.30 16.62 -8.49
C ALA A 36 7.58 16.54 -6.98
N ASP A 37 6.91 17.37 -6.17
CA ASP A 37 7.01 17.32 -4.72
C ASP A 37 6.44 16.01 -4.13
N ALA A 38 5.46 15.39 -4.77
CA ALA A 38 4.93 14.09 -4.35
C ALA A 38 5.91 12.96 -4.69
N GLU A 39 6.54 12.99 -5.86
CA GLU A 39 7.54 11.99 -6.26
C GLU A 39 8.79 12.04 -5.37
N VAL A 40 9.29 13.24 -5.06
CA VAL A 40 10.42 13.43 -4.14
C VAL A 40 10.08 12.89 -2.75
N ARG A 41 8.91 13.24 -2.19
CA ARG A 41 8.47 12.70 -0.89
C ARG A 41 8.30 11.18 -0.92
N ALA A 42 7.77 10.63 -2.00
CA ALA A 42 7.65 9.18 -2.16
C ALA A 42 9.03 8.50 -2.20
N GLN A 43 10.01 9.11 -2.85
CA GLN A 43 11.39 8.63 -2.85
C GLN A 43 12.02 8.69 -1.45
N GLU A 44 11.91 9.83 -0.75
CA GLU A 44 12.41 9.98 0.62
C GLU A 44 11.80 8.95 1.58
N ASN A 45 10.49 8.68 1.45
CA ASN A 45 9.81 7.66 2.24
C ASN A 45 10.33 6.26 1.93
N ARG A 46 10.51 5.91 0.65
CA ARG A 46 11.12 4.63 0.25
C ARG A 46 12.52 4.47 0.80
N GLU A 47 13.35 5.52 0.74
CA GLU A 47 14.70 5.51 1.30
C GLU A 47 14.68 5.37 2.82
N LYS A 48 13.81 6.10 3.51
CA LYS A 48 13.64 6.00 4.97
C LYS A 48 13.18 4.61 5.39
N MET A 49 12.20 4.04 4.68
CA MET A 49 11.74 2.68 4.91
C MET A 49 12.85 1.66 4.64
N ALA A 50 13.61 1.83 3.54
CA ALA A 50 14.75 0.98 3.26
C ALA A 50 15.76 1.04 4.40
N VAL A 51 16.15 2.23 4.87
CA VAL A 51 17.09 2.38 6.00
C VAL A 51 16.58 1.67 7.26
N LEU A 52 15.34 1.92 7.68
CA LEU A 52 14.79 1.29 8.89
C LEU A 52 14.64 -0.22 8.74
N TYR A 53 14.11 -0.65 7.60
CA TYR A 53 13.86 -2.05 7.36
C TYR A 53 15.15 -2.83 7.22
N GLN A 54 16.08 -2.35 6.40
CA GLN A 54 17.28 -3.06 6.00
C GLN A 54 18.42 -2.96 7.01
N ALA A 55 18.40 -1.97 7.89
CA ALA A 55 19.44 -1.80 8.90
C ALA A 55 19.62 -3.05 9.78
N PRO A 56 20.86 -3.29 10.27
CA PRO A 56 21.11 -4.29 11.29
C PRO A 56 20.24 -4.08 12.52
N ARG A 57 19.90 -5.19 13.18
CA ARG A 57 19.25 -5.22 14.48
C ARG A 57 20.28 -5.47 15.56
N ASP A 58 19.97 -5.05 16.77
CA ASP A 58 20.80 -5.34 17.93
C ASP A 58 20.88 -6.85 18.18
N ALA A 59 22.05 -7.27 18.65
CA ALA A 59 22.33 -8.64 19.03
C ALA A 59 21.43 -9.07 20.19
N ILE A 60 21.01 -10.32 20.17
CA ILE A 60 20.21 -10.94 21.21
C ILE A 60 21.14 -11.24 22.39
N GLY A 61 20.80 -10.70 23.56
CA GLY A 61 21.45 -11.09 24.81
C GLY A 61 21.16 -12.56 25.13
N GLY A 62 22.15 -13.29 25.66
CA GLY A 62 22.04 -14.73 25.99
C GLY A 62 21.11 -15.06 27.17
N GLU A 63 20.23 -14.15 27.57
CA GLU A 63 19.36 -14.29 28.73
C GLU A 63 18.08 -15.05 28.37
N GLY A 64 18.24 -16.35 28.09
CA GLY A 64 17.12 -17.26 27.87
C GLY A 64 17.60 -18.70 27.85
N LYS A 65 17.10 -19.53 28.79
CA LYS A 65 17.50 -20.95 28.92
C LYS A 65 17.06 -21.84 27.74
N GLU A 66 16.37 -21.29 26.75
CA GLU A 66 15.68 -22.04 25.69
C GLU A 66 16.43 -22.04 24.34
N VAL A 67 17.54 -21.31 24.20
CA VAL A 67 18.22 -21.15 22.91
C VAL A 67 19.61 -21.77 22.99
N THR A 68 19.93 -22.69 22.08
CA THR A 68 21.27 -23.26 22.02
C THR A 68 22.27 -22.23 21.49
N PRO A 69 23.57 -22.33 21.83
CA PRO A 69 24.60 -21.41 21.34
C PRO A 69 24.62 -21.30 19.81
N GLU A 70 24.38 -22.40 19.10
CA GLU A 70 24.36 -22.44 17.63
C GLU A 70 23.19 -21.66 17.05
N CYS A 71 22.00 -21.76 17.67
CA CYS A 71 20.85 -20.96 17.28
C CYS A 71 21.06 -19.47 17.58
N LEU A 72 21.73 -19.15 18.68
CA LEU A 72 22.06 -17.77 19.03
C LEU A 72 23.08 -17.16 18.04
N GLU A 73 24.12 -17.91 17.65
CA GLU A 73 25.08 -17.50 16.60
C GLU A 73 24.34 -17.25 15.27
N PHE A 74 23.49 -18.19 14.86
CA PHE A 74 22.67 -18.08 13.66
C PHE A 74 21.80 -16.82 13.67
N TRP A 75 21.03 -16.60 14.74
CA TRP A 75 20.12 -15.48 14.87
C TRP A 75 20.83 -14.13 14.96
N ASN A 76 21.95 -14.05 15.68
CA ASN A 76 22.73 -12.82 15.76
C ASN A 76 23.38 -12.47 14.41
N THR A 77 23.87 -13.47 13.69
CA THR A 77 24.40 -13.28 12.33
C THR A 77 23.30 -12.79 11.39
N LEU A 78 22.13 -13.44 11.42
CA LEU A 78 20.97 -13.08 10.60
C LEU A 78 20.48 -11.65 10.87
N ARG A 79 20.42 -11.26 12.15
CA ARG A 79 20.04 -9.91 12.60
C ARG A 79 21.07 -8.85 12.27
N GLY A 80 22.35 -9.22 12.24
CA GLY A 80 23.47 -8.33 11.99
C GLY A 80 23.68 -7.97 10.51
N PHE A 81 23.01 -8.64 9.57
CA PHE A 81 23.12 -8.26 8.17
C PHE A 81 22.58 -6.85 7.92
N ASP A 82 23.42 -6.06 7.27
CA ASP A 82 23.07 -4.78 6.69
C ASP A 82 22.55 -5.01 5.27
N LEU A 83 21.23 -5.01 5.12
CA LEU A 83 20.57 -5.30 3.85
C LEU A 83 20.49 -4.05 2.95
N THR A 84 21.08 -2.92 3.38
CA THR A 84 21.14 -1.68 2.58
C THR A 84 22.22 -1.77 1.49
N ARG A 85 23.20 -2.65 1.67
CA ARG A 85 24.27 -2.88 0.69
C ARG A 85 23.69 -3.63 -0.51
N GLY A 86 24.09 -3.21 -1.71
CA GLY A 86 23.47 -3.63 -2.97
C GLY A 86 23.33 -5.16 -3.11
N GLN A 87 22.18 -5.60 -3.63
CA GLN A 87 21.81 -7.01 -3.78
C GLN A 87 22.81 -7.85 -4.60
N SER A 88 23.61 -7.22 -5.46
CA SER A 88 24.65 -7.88 -6.25
C SER A 88 25.83 -8.39 -5.40
N GLU A 89 26.00 -7.86 -4.20
CA GLU A 89 27.05 -8.26 -3.25
C GLU A 89 26.52 -9.16 -2.13
N PHE A 90 25.27 -9.64 -2.24
CA PHE A 90 24.71 -10.46 -1.18
C PHE A 90 25.52 -11.75 -1.02
N PRO A 91 26.19 -11.95 0.12
CA PRO A 91 26.95 -13.17 0.35
C PRO A 91 26.00 -14.36 0.34
N ASP A 92 26.54 -15.57 0.14
CA ASP A 92 25.80 -16.79 0.41
C ASP A 92 25.33 -16.76 1.88
N ILE A 93 24.08 -16.30 2.08
CA ILE A 93 23.52 -16.02 3.41
C ILE A 93 23.55 -17.30 4.23
N LYS A 94 23.29 -18.44 3.59
CA LYS A 94 23.28 -19.72 4.28
C LYS A 94 24.68 -20.12 4.72
N ALA A 95 25.69 -19.96 3.87
CA ALA A 95 27.07 -20.20 4.26
C ALA A 95 27.53 -19.26 5.39
N ALA A 96 27.12 -17.98 5.34
CA ALA A 96 27.45 -16.99 6.36
C ALA A 96 26.74 -17.27 7.70
N THR A 97 25.49 -17.74 7.67
CA THR A 97 24.67 -17.93 8.87
C THR A 97 24.80 -19.32 9.49
N LYS A 98 25.28 -20.33 8.75
CA LYS A 98 25.39 -21.74 9.17
C LYS A 98 24.08 -22.25 9.77
N SER A 99 22.95 -21.88 9.15
CA SER A 99 21.61 -22.06 9.70
C SER A 99 21.28 -23.52 10.02
N GLU A 100 21.89 -24.48 9.32
CA GLU A 100 21.75 -25.91 9.56
C GLU A 100 22.26 -26.38 10.93
N ARG A 101 23.11 -25.58 11.61
CA ARG A 101 23.60 -25.90 12.96
C ARG A 101 22.58 -25.56 14.05
N CYS A 102 21.62 -24.70 13.76
CA CYS A 102 20.52 -24.39 14.68
C CYS A 102 19.46 -25.49 14.62
N SER A 103 19.65 -26.57 15.39
CA SER A 103 18.77 -27.73 15.40
C SER A 103 17.56 -27.60 16.34
N SER A 104 17.69 -26.78 17.39
CA SER A 104 16.66 -26.59 18.44
C SER A 104 15.84 -25.34 18.20
N VAL A 105 15.22 -25.22 17.01
CA VAL A 105 14.38 -24.08 16.65
C VAL A 105 13.05 -24.14 17.41
N PRO A 106 12.62 -23.05 18.10
CA PRO A 106 11.31 -23.01 18.75
C PRO A 106 10.16 -23.29 17.78
N PRO A 107 9.08 -23.99 18.19
CA PRO A 107 7.97 -24.33 17.30
C PRO A 107 7.37 -23.14 16.56
N ALA A 108 7.29 -21.97 17.21
CA ALA A 108 6.79 -20.73 16.62
C ALA A 108 7.62 -20.24 15.41
N LEU A 109 8.91 -20.60 15.33
CA LEU A 109 9.81 -20.20 14.25
C LEU A 109 10.10 -21.34 13.25
N LYS A 110 9.65 -22.56 13.53
CA LYS A 110 10.05 -23.76 12.76
C LYS A 110 9.70 -23.65 11.27
N ASN A 111 8.48 -23.21 10.96
CA ASN A 111 8.04 -23.07 9.57
C ASN A 111 8.84 -22.00 8.81
N LEU A 112 9.13 -20.86 9.46
CA LEU A 112 9.97 -19.81 8.88
C LEU A 112 11.41 -20.33 8.66
N HIS A 113 11.93 -21.12 9.61
CA HIS A 113 13.27 -21.68 9.53
C HIS A 113 13.42 -22.67 8.39
N ASP A 114 12.46 -23.57 8.25
CA ASP A 114 12.44 -24.54 7.15
C ASP A 114 12.30 -23.84 5.80
N HIS A 115 11.43 -22.83 5.72
CA HIS A 115 11.29 -22.01 4.52
C HIS A 115 12.61 -21.29 4.18
N PHE A 116 13.24 -20.65 5.16
CA PHE A 116 14.54 -19.99 4.98
C PHE A 116 15.61 -20.97 4.47
N ASN A 117 15.77 -22.12 5.12
CA ASN A 117 16.77 -23.13 4.74
C ASN A 117 16.57 -23.71 3.35
N LYS A 118 15.31 -23.82 2.92
CA LYS A 118 14.91 -24.26 1.58
C LYS A 118 15.18 -23.18 0.54
N THR A 119 14.75 -21.95 0.82
CA THR A 119 14.78 -20.83 -0.14
C THR A 119 16.18 -20.25 -0.32
N CYS A 120 17.00 -20.21 0.74
CA CYS A 120 18.35 -19.63 0.75
C CYS A 120 19.49 -20.62 0.48
N GLY A 121 19.26 -21.70 -0.27
CA GLY A 121 20.32 -22.67 -0.60
C GLY A 121 21.37 -22.15 -1.60
N PRO A 122 22.40 -22.95 -1.95
CA PRO A 122 23.49 -22.56 -2.87
C PRO A 122 23.04 -22.18 -4.30
N LYS A 123 21.81 -22.53 -4.68
CA LYS A 123 21.20 -22.21 -5.98
C LYS A 123 20.00 -21.28 -5.84
N ALA A 124 19.90 -20.58 -4.71
CA ALA A 124 18.78 -19.69 -4.43
C ALA A 124 18.73 -18.54 -5.42
N ASN A 125 17.51 -18.14 -5.77
CA ASN A 125 17.29 -16.82 -6.33
C ASN A 125 17.50 -15.78 -5.21
N SER A 126 18.43 -14.84 -5.41
CA SER A 126 18.80 -13.86 -4.39
C SER A 126 17.61 -13.04 -3.90
N ALA A 127 16.67 -12.68 -4.77
CA ALA A 127 15.48 -11.93 -4.38
C ALA A 127 14.55 -12.78 -3.50
N GLN A 128 14.33 -14.06 -3.85
CA GLN A 128 13.51 -14.96 -3.03
C GLN A 128 14.15 -15.22 -1.66
N CYS A 129 15.47 -15.40 -1.63
CA CYS A 129 16.19 -15.57 -0.36
C CYS A 129 16.14 -14.31 0.50
N LEU A 130 16.26 -13.12 -0.10
CA LEU A 130 16.12 -11.85 0.60
C LEU A 130 14.72 -11.69 1.23
N VAL A 131 13.67 -12.04 0.50
CA VAL A 131 12.30 -12.08 1.03
C VAL A 131 12.19 -13.08 2.19
N ALA A 132 12.73 -14.29 2.06
CA ALA A 132 12.73 -15.28 3.13
C ALA A 132 13.48 -14.79 4.39
N LEU A 133 14.62 -14.12 4.20
CA LEU A 133 15.41 -13.50 5.26
C LEU A 133 14.60 -12.43 6.01
N TYR A 134 13.92 -11.55 5.25
CA TYR A 134 13.07 -10.50 5.79
C TYR A 134 11.95 -11.05 6.68
N TYR A 135 11.21 -12.04 6.20
CA TYR A 135 10.16 -12.70 7.00
C TYR A 135 10.72 -13.44 8.21
N TYR A 136 11.87 -14.11 8.06
CA TYR A 136 12.50 -14.78 9.19
C TYR A 136 12.92 -13.78 10.27
N ARG A 137 13.55 -12.67 9.89
CA ARG A 137 13.99 -11.63 10.83
C ARG A 137 12.80 -10.98 11.53
N ALA A 138 11.72 -10.70 10.79
CA ALA A 138 10.48 -10.18 11.35
C ALA A 138 9.88 -11.14 12.40
N GLY A 139 9.71 -12.42 12.04
CA GLY A 139 9.18 -13.44 12.96
C GLY A 139 10.08 -13.67 14.17
N LEU A 140 11.41 -13.63 13.99
CA LEU A 140 12.36 -13.72 15.10
C LEU A 140 12.25 -12.52 16.05
N SER A 141 12.19 -11.29 15.52
CA SER A 141 11.99 -10.08 16.35
C SER A 141 10.67 -10.13 17.12
N ASP A 142 9.58 -10.56 16.48
CA ASP A 142 8.29 -10.75 17.18
C ASP A 142 8.39 -11.81 18.28
N PHE A 143 9.01 -12.95 18.00
CA PHE A 143 9.24 -14.01 18.99
C PHE A 143 10.03 -13.49 20.19
N LEU A 144 11.13 -12.76 19.98
CA LEU A 144 11.97 -12.24 21.06
C LEU A 144 11.27 -11.15 21.88
N THR A 145 10.33 -10.43 21.28
CA THR A 145 9.58 -9.33 21.91
C THR A 145 8.16 -9.71 22.29
N ARG A 146 7.81 -11.00 22.26
CA ARG A 146 6.45 -11.52 22.52
C ARG A 146 5.86 -11.14 23.88
N ASN A 147 6.73 -10.88 24.86
CA ASN A 147 6.34 -10.51 26.23
C ASN A 147 6.22 -8.98 26.42
N LEU A 148 6.63 -8.18 25.43
CA LEU A 148 6.50 -6.73 25.45
C LEU A 148 5.16 -6.33 24.86
N LYS A 149 4.46 -5.40 25.54
CA LYS A 149 3.31 -4.74 24.94
C LYS A 149 3.80 -3.75 23.89
N VAL A 150 3.04 -3.57 22.80
CA VAL A 150 3.43 -2.69 21.69
C VAL A 150 3.73 -1.27 22.17
N GLU A 151 2.95 -0.78 23.14
CA GLU A 151 3.07 0.57 23.68
C GLU A 151 4.39 0.81 24.43
N GLN A 152 5.08 -0.28 24.82
CA GLN A 152 6.38 -0.24 25.50
C GLN A 152 7.57 -0.29 24.54
N ILE A 153 7.32 -0.54 23.24
CA ILE A 153 8.36 -0.68 22.23
C ILE A 153 8.61 0.70 21.61
N ASN A 154 9.84 1.22 21.79
CA ASN A 154 10.27 2.51 21.24
C ASN A 154 11.27 2.38 20.10
N ASP A 155 11.65 1.16 19.72
CA ASP A 155 12.53 0.92 18.56
C ASP A 155 11.66 0.74 17.29
N PRO A 156 11.72 1.67 16.32
CA PRO A 156 10.99 1.56 15.06
C PRO A 156 11.28 0.25 14.30
N LYS A 157 12.50 -0.28 14.39
CA LYS A 157 12.90 -1.51 13.71
C LYS A 157 12.12 -2.72 14.24
N VAL A 158 11.95 -2.79 15.57
CA VAL A 158 11.16 -3.84 16.21
C VAL A 158 9.69 -3.70 15.85
N LEU A 159 9.16 -2.47 15.79
CA LEU A 159 7.76 -2.23 15.42
C LEU A 159 7.47 -2.62 13.96
N ILE A 160 8.37 -2.31 13.02
CA ILE A 160 8.27 -2.76 11.62
C ILE A 160 8.26 -4.29 11.55
N ASP A 161 9.21 -4.94 12.23
CA ASP A 161 9.29 -6.39 12.26
C ASP A 161 8.01 -7.02 12.84
N LYS A 162 7.47 -6.42 13.92
CA LYS A 162 6.24 -6.89 14.56
C LYS A 162 5.00 -6.69 13.68
N MET A 163 4.92 -5.56 12.98
CA MET A 163 3.89 -5.27 11.99
C MET A 163 3.90 -6.34 10.88
N LEU A 164 5.06 -6.61 10.29
CA LEU A 164 5.17 -7.58 9.19
C LEU A 164 4.91 -9.02 9.61
N ALA A 165 5.44 -9.45 10.77
CA ALA A 165 5.25 -10.81 11.28
C ALA A 165 3.78 -11.12 11.59
N ASN A 166 3.01 -10.12 12.03
CA ASN A 166 1.64 -10.31 12.50
C ASN A 166 0.58 -9.94 11.46
N ARG A 167 0.95 -9.44 10.28
CA ARG A 167 -0.01 -8.96 9.27
C ARG A 167 -1.09 -9.99 8.94
N GLU A 168 -0.73 -11.26 8.81
CA GLU A 168 -1.64 -12.35 8.48
C GLU A 168 -2.06 -13.19 9.70
N ILE A 169 -1.18 -13.27 10.71
CA ILE A 169 -1.37 -14.12 11.90
C ILE A 169 -2.23 -13.42 12.96
N ASN A 170 -1.97 -12.14 13.21
CA ASN A 170 -2.64 -11.32 14.21
C ASN A 170 -2.78 -9.86 13.70
N PRO A 171 -3.76 -9.61 12.82
CA PRO A 171 -3.93 -8.31 12.16
C PRO A 171 -4.12 -7.16 13.16
N GLU A 172 -4.78 -7.40 14.30
CA GLU A 172 -4.91 -6.42 15.38
C GLU A 172 -3.55 -5.98 15.94
N LEU A 173 -2.64 -6.95 16.17
CA LEU A 173 -1.29 -6.65 16.64
C LEU A 173 -0.47 -5.92 15.57
N SER A 174 -0.64 -6.30 14.29
CA SER A 174 -0.02 -5.59 13.17
C SER A 174 -0.45 -4.12 13.11
N VAL A 175 -1.76 -3.84 13.25
CA VAL A 175 -2.31 -2.48 13.26
C VAL A 175 -1.77 -1.67 14.42
N LYS A 176 -1.72 -2.24 15.63
CA LYS A 176 -1.15 -1.55 16.80
C LYS A 176 0.32 -1.22 16.60
N ALA A 177 1.10 -2.13 16.01
CA ALA A 177 2.50 -1.89 15.71
C ALA A 177 2.67 -0.77 14.67
N ALA A 178 1.85 -0.76 13.61
CA ALA A 178 1.82 0.30 12.61
C ALA A 178 1.42 1.67 13.21
N GLU A 179 0.43 1.67 14.11
CA GLU A 179 0.02 2.85 14.89
C GLU A 179 1.16 3.43 15.69
N LYS A 180 1.77 2.60 16.55
CA LYS A 180 2.90 3.03 17.37
C LYS A 180 4.08 3.49 16.53
N LEU A 181 4.38 2.79 15.44
CA LEU A 181 5.43 3.17 14.51
C LEU A 181 5.15 4.53 13.88
N SER A 182 3.90 4.80 13.50
CA SER A 182 3.49 6.08 12.91
C SER A 182 3.47 7.24 13.92
N GLU A 183 3.40 6.96 15.22
CA GLU A 183 3.60 7.96 16.27
C GLU A 183 5.08 8.31 16.42
N LEU A 184 5.96 7.31 16.38
CA LEU A 184 7.41 7.50 16.52
C LEU A 184 8.04 8.07 15.25
N GLU A 185 7.50 7.69 14.09
CA GLU A 185 7.97 8.08 12.76
C GLU A 185 6.82 8.71 11.95
N PRO A 186 6.36 9.94 12.26
CA PRO A 186 5.18 10.52 11.64
C PRO A 186 5.26 10.69 10.12
N SER A 187 6.48 10.84 9.59
CA SER A 187 6.73 10.92 8.15
C SER A 187 6.88 9.56 7.47
N LEU A 188 6.97 8.45 8.22
CA LEU A 188 7.09 7.12 7.62
C LEU A 188 5.74 6.68 7.05
N TYR A 189 5.58 6.96 5.77
CA TYR A 189 4.34 6.75 5.05
C TYR A 189 3.87 5.29 5.04
N GLU A 190 4.79 4.34 4.95
CA GLU A 190 4.53 2.90 4.94
C GLU A 190 3.85 2.43 6.24
N ALA A 191 4.16 3.07 7.37
CA ALA A 191 3.48 2.78 8.64
C ALA A 191 2.01 3.24 8.60
N ARG A 192 1.74 4.41 8.01
CA ARG A 192 0.36 4.93 7.81
C ARG A 192 -0.40 4.05 6.84
N LYS A 193 0.22 3.65 5.72
CA LYS A 193 -0.38 2.75 4.75
C LYS A 193 -0.73 1.40 5.38
N ALA A 194 0.20 0.79 6.12
CA ALA A 194 -0.07 -0.47 6.83
C ALA A 194 -1.19 -0.32 7.87
N GLN A 195 -1.26 0.82 8.57
CA GLN A 195 -2.36 1.13 9.47
C GLN A 195 -3.70 1.18 8.73
N VAL A 196 -3.79 1.89 7.60
CA VAL A 196 -5.03 1.97 6.79
C VAL A 196 -5.49 0.59 6.34
N LEU A 197 -4.59 -0.19 5.73
CA LEU A 197 -4.92 -1.52 5.22
C LEU A 197 -5.34 -2.48 6.33
N GLY A 198 -4.65 -2.43 7.47
CA GLY A 198 -5.01 -3.24 8.63
C GLY A 198 -6.35 -2.80 9.24
N GLN A 199 -6.61 -1.50 9.39
CA GLN A 199 -7.90 -0.99 9.88
C GLN A 199 -9.05 -1.34 8.93
N LEU A 200 -8.83 -1.34 7.61
CA LEU A 200 -9.82 -1.78 6.62
C LEU A 200 -10.17 -3.26 6.83
N PHE A 201 -9.16 -4.10 7.02
CA PHE A 201 -9.36 -5.52 7.32
C PHE A 201 -10.13 -5.72 8.64
N LEU A 202 -9.79 -4.98 9.70
CA LEU A 202 -10.51 -5.09 10.99
C LEU A 202 -11.96 -4.61 10.87
N ALA A 203 -12.19 -3.49 10.16
CA ALA A 203 -13.52 -2.93 9.97
C ALA A 203 -14.45 -3.88 9.19
N THR A 204 -13.95 -4.53 8.14
CA THR A 204 -14.74 -5.51 7.37
C THR A 204 -15.12 -6.75 8.19
N LYS A 205 -14.34 -7.10 9.21
CA LYS A 205 -14.62 -8.24 10.10
C LYS A 205 -15.49 -7.90 11.32
N GLN A 206 -15.31 -6.70 11.89
CA GLN A 206 -15.80 -6.38 13.23
C GLN A 206 -16.99 -5.42 13.23
N ALA A 207 -17.24 -4.68 12.15
CA ALA A 207 -18.23 -3.62 12.19
C ALA A 207 -19.68 -4.12 12.28
N SER A 208 -20.42 -3.65 13.29
CA SER A 208 -21.86 -3.85 13.46
C SER A 208 -22.68 -2.83 12.64
N GLY A 209 -22.43 -2.78 11.33
CA GLY A 209 -23.07 -1.85 10.40
C GLY A 209 -22.19 -0.65 10.00
N ALA A 210 -22.78 0.29 9.26
CA ALA A 210 -22.03 1.34 8.55
C ALA A 210 -21.28 2.35 9.43
N ASN A 211 -21.74 2.55 10.67
CA ASN A 211 -21.24 3.59 11.58
C ASN A 211 -20.53 3.02 12.82
N GLY A 212 -20.05 1.77 12.77
CA GLY A 212 -19.33 1.17 13.90
C GLY A 212 -17.95 1.81 14.12
N ASP A 213 -17.44 1.74 15.35
CA ASP A 213 -16.15 2.34 15.76
C ASP A 213 -14.97 1.94 14.86
N ALA A 214 -14.98 0.71 14.32
CA ALA A 214 -13.92 0.24 13.42
C ALA A 214 -13.87 1.04 12.10
N TRP A 215 -15.02 1.48 11.59
CA TRP A 215 -15.06 2.37 10.43
C TRP A 215 -14.53 3.76 10.73
N GLY A 216 -14.84 4.31 11.91
CA GLY A 216 -14.28 5.60 12.34
C GLY A 216 -12.75 5.55 12.47
N LYS A 217 -12.19 4.46 13.00
CA LYS A 217 -10.74 4.26 13.06
C LYS A 217 -10.09 4.20 11.68
N LEU A 218 -10.75 3.56 10.71
CA LEU A 218 -10.30 3.56 9.32
C LEU A 218 -10.33 4.96 8.71
N ASP A 219 -11.40 5.75 8.91
CA ASP A 219 -11.48 7.13 8.41
C ASP A 219 -10.34 7.98 8.95
N ASP A 220 -10.07 7.89 10.24
CA ASP A 220 -8.95 8.58 10.87
C ASP A 220 -7.59 8.15 10.32
N ALA A 221 -7.42 6.85 10.05
CA ALA A 221 -6.20 6.33 9.43
C ALA A 221 -6.02 6.85 8.00
N ILE A 222 -7.08 6.83 7.18
CA ILE A 222 -7.05 7.34 5.80
C ILE A 222 -6.72 8.83 5.80
N ARG A 223 -7.38 9.63 6.64
CA ARG A 223 -7.14 11.07 6.76
C ARG A 223 -5.67 11.36 7.10
N ARG A 224 -5.12 10.69 8.12
CA ARG A 224 -3.70 10.86 8.51
C ARG A 224 -2.73 10.41 7.43
N ALA A 225 -3.06 9.38 6.65
CA ALA A 225 -2.21 8.94 5.54
C ALA A 225 -2.20 9.99 4.40
N LYS A 226 -3.36 10.57 4.09
CA LYS A 226 -3.51 11.65 3.09
C LYS A 226 -2.74 12.92 3.42
N GLU A 227 -2.52 13.22 4.70
CA GLU A 227 -1.68 14.35 5.13
C GLU A 227 -0.23 14.24 4.62
N LEU A 228 0.24 13.04 4.28
CA LEU A 228 1.58 12.79 3.71
C LEU A 228 1.60 12.81 2.17
N GLY A 229 0.44 12.69 1.52
CA GLY A 229 0.29 12.67 0.06
C GLY A 229 -1.04 12.04 -0.38
N ASN A 230 -1.62 12.54 -1.47
CA ASN A 230 -2.95 12.13 -1.96
C ASN A 230 -2.93 11.17 -3.16
N SER A 231 -1.76 10.81 -3.69
CA SER A 231 -1.63 10.12 -4.98
C SER A 231 -1.25 8.64 -4.87
N ASP A 232 -1.41 8.02 -3.70
CA ASP A 232 -1.15 6.59 -3.53
C ASP A 232 -2.35 5.75 -3.99
N PRO A 233 -2.17 4.88 -5.00
CA PRO A 233 -3.29 4.11 -5.52
C PRO A 233 -3.86 3.08 -4.54
N GLU A 234 -3.08 2.57 -3.60
CA GLU A 234 -3.56 1.65 -2.54
C GLU A 234 -4.36 2.37 -1.46
N LEU A 235 -4.03 3.62 -1.11
CA LEU A 235 -4.90 4.44 -0.24
C LEU A 235 -6.23 4.75 -0.92
N LEU A 236 -6.19 5.11 -2.21
CA LEU A 236 -7.40 5.31 -3.00
C LEU A 236 -8.26 4.04 -3.03
N GLU A 237 -7.63 2.89 -3.26
CA GLU A 237 -8.30 1.59 -3.22
C GLU A 237 -8.92 1.31 -1.86
N ALA A 238 -8.20 1.55 -0.76
CA ALA A 238 -8.72 1.35 0.59
C ALA A 238 -9.93 2.25 0.89
N GLU A 239 -9.92 3.50 0.43
CA GLU A 239 -11.05 4.43 0.54
C GLU A 239 -12.27 3.92 -0.24
N LEU A 240 -12.08 3.53 -1.51
CA LEU A 240 -13.16 2.99 -2.35
C LEU A 240 -13.74 1.68 -1.79
N MET A 241 -12.89 0.79 -1.29
CA MET A 241 -13.31 -0.43 -0.60
C MET A 241 -14.08 -0.12 0.69
N SER A 242 -13.66 0.89 1.46
CA SER A 242 -14.35 1.28 2.68
C SER A 242 -15.81 1.66 2.41
N GLU A 243 -16.07 2.43 1.34
CA GLU A 243 -17.43 2.84 0.97
C GLU A 243 -18.30 1.65 0.51
N LEU A 244 -17.71 0.74 -0.27
CA LEU A 244 -18.39 -0.48 -0.72
C LEU A 244 -18.77 -1.45 0.40
N PHE A 245 -17.95 -1.51 1.45
CA PHE A 245 -18.14 -2.44 2.56
C PHE A 245 -18.97 -1.85 3.71
N ARG A 246 -18.89 -0.54 3.94
CA ARG A 246 -19.65 0.14 5.00
C ARG A 246 -21.15 -0.02 4.84
N SER A 247 -21.63 -0.05 3.61
CA SER A 247 -23.06 0.07 3.40
C SER A 247 -23.54 -0.76 2.21
N ASN A 248 -24.77 -1.23 2.30
CA ASN A 248 -25.56 -1.56 1.11
C ASN A 248 -25.93 -0.30 0.30
N ASN A 249 -25.38 0.88 0.64
CA ASN A 249 -25.59 2.11 -0.09
C ASN A 249 -24.61 2.17 -1.28
N THR A 250 -24.97 1.44 -2.32
CA THR A 250 -24.29 1.41 -3.62
C THR A 250 -24.17 2.80 -4.23
N ALA A 251 -25.06 3.75 -3.92
CA ALA A 251 -25.01 5.11 -4.46
C ALA A 251 -23.80 5.91 -3.96
N ARG A 252 -23.49 5.85 -2.66
CA ARG A 252 -22.31 6.55 -2.10
C ARG A 252 -21.00 5.97 -2.64
N ALA A 253 -20.93 4.64 -2.78
CA ALA A 253 -19.78 3.99 -3.40
C ALA A 253 -19.61 4.39 -4.88
N GLN A 254 -20.71 4.50 -5.63
CA GLN A 254 -20.68 5.01 -7.02
C GLN A 254 -20.19 6.45 -7.09
N GLU A 255 -20.71 7.34 -6.23
CA GLU A 255 -20.28 8.74 -6.15
C GLU A 255 -18.78 8.83 -5.88
N LYS A 256 -18.29 8.11 -4.87
CA LYS A 256 -16.87 8.14 -4.52
C LYS A 256 -15.97 7.59 -5.63
N ALA A 257 -16.42 6.53 -6.30
CA ALA A 257 -15.71 5.96 -7.43
C ALA A 257 -15.68 6.89 -8.66
N LYS A 258 -16.73 7.69 -8.84
CA LYS A 258 -16.79 8.72 -9.88
C LYS A 258 -15.83 9.87 -9.57
N GLU A 259 -15.84 10.39 -8.34
CA GLU A 259 -14.85 11.38 -7.89
C GLU A 259 -13.43 10.88 -8.13
N ALA A 260 -13.13 9.64 -7.75
CA ALA A 260 -11.82 9.02 -8.00
C ALA A 260 -11.47 8.93 -9.49
N ALA A 261 -12.45 8.66 -10.36
CA ALA A 261 -12.23 8.61 -11.81
C ALA A 261 -12.03 9.99 -12.44
N GLU A 262 -12.55 11.05 -11.81
CA GLU A 262 -12.36 12.45 -12.21
C GLU A 262 -11.01 12.99 -11.72
N ASP A 263 -10.65 12.72 -10.46
CA ASP A 263 -9.38 13.12 -9.84
C ASP A 263 -8.18 12.37 -10.44
N PHE A 264 -8.38 11.11 -10.81
CA PHE A 264 -7.36 10.23 -11.38
C PHE A 264 -7.83 9.64 -12.73
N PRO A 265 -7.86 10.44 -13.81
CA PRO A 265 -8.47 10.05 -15.09
C PRO A 265 -7.76 8.89 -15.80
N ASN A 266 -6.50 8.61 -15.44
CA ASN A 266 -5.72 7.50 -15.99
C ASN A 266 -5.74 6.25 -15.10
N GLU A 267 -6.27 6.33 -13.87
CA GLU A 267 -6.34 5.20 -12.95
C GLU A 267 -7.57 4.32 -13.25
N TRP A 268 -7.36 3.00 -13.26
CA TRP A 268 -8.42 2.00 -13.52
C TRP A 268 -9.35 1.79 -12.33
N ARG A 269 -8.90 2.14 -11.12
CA ARG A 269 -9.62 1.87 -9.86
C ARG A 269 -10.98 2.56 -9.80
N GLY A 270 -11.06 3.85 -10.14
CA GLY A 270 -12.33 4.59 -10.15
C GLY A 270 -13.42 3.85 -10.95
N PRO A 271 -13.22 3.61 -12.26
CA PRO A 271 -14.18 2.84 -13.06
C PRO A 271 -14.45 1.41 -12.54
N TYR A 272 -13.43 0.70 -12.07
CA TYR A 272 -13.61 -0.65 -11.51
C TYR A 272 -14.50 -0.67 -10.26
N PHE A 273 -14.29 0.26 -9.33
CA PHE A 273 -15.08 0.36 -8.11
C PHE A 273 -16.50 0.90 -8.38
N ALA A 274 -16.68 1.76 -9.39
CA ALA A 274 -18.00 2.16 -9.87
C ALA A 274 -18.77 0.96 -10.44
N ALA A 275 -18.11 0.13 -11.25
CA ALA A 275 -18.69 -1.10 -11.76
C ALA A 275 -19.09 -2.07 -10.65
N TRP A 276 -18.26 -2.23 -9.61
CA TRP A 276 -18.59 -3.09 -8.47
C TRP A 276 -19.84 -2.60 -7.75
N ALA A 277 -19.93 -1.30 -7.48
CA ALA A 277 -21.10 -0.70 -6.84
C ALA A 277 -22.37 -0.87 -7.68
N LEU A 278 -22.29 -0.67 -9.01
CA LEU A 278 -23.39 -0.88 -9.95
C LEU A 278 -23.84 -2.34 -10.02
N PHE A 279 -22.89 -3.28 -10.02
CA PHE A 279 -23.20 -4.70 -10.04
C PHE A 279 -23.94 -5.14 -8.77
N LYS A 280 -23.52 -4.67 -7.59
CA LYS A 280 -24.24 -4.92 -6.32
C LYS A 280 -25.67 -4.33 -6.34
N ASP A 281 -25.90 -3.30 -7.13
CA ASP A 281 -27.20 -2.65 -7.34
C ASP A 281 -28.08 -3.37 -8.40
N GLY A 282 -27.60 -4.47 -8.99
CA GLY A 282 -28.30 -5.20 -10.04
C GLY A 282 -28.18 -4.56 -11.44
N ARG A 283 -27.39 -3.51 -11.60
CA ARG A 283 -27.20 -2.76 -12.87
C ARG A 283 -26.04 -3.35 -13.68
N GLY A 284 -26.17 -4.63 -14.05
CA GLY A 284 -25.10 -5.42 -14.65
C GLY A 284 -24.55 -4.87 -15.98
N GLN A 285 -25.39 -4.29 -16.84
CA GLN A 285 -24.94 -3.72 -18.12
C GLN A 285 -24.07 -2.48 -17.91
N GLU A 286 -24.47 -1.57 -17.02
CA GLU A 286 -23.68 -0.37 -16.72
C GLU A 286 -22.37 -0.73 -16.01
N ALA A 287 -22.41 -1.75 -15.15
CA ALA A 287 -21.19 -2.30 -14.56
C ALA A 287 -20.20 -2.82 -15.63
N LEU A 288 -20.71 -3.46 -16.69
CA LEU A 288 -19.88 -3.90 -17.81
C LEU A 288 -19.23 -2.72 -18.54
N ASP A 289 -19.99 -1.66 -18.80
CA ASP A 289 -19.49 -0.46 -19.48
C ASP A 289 -18.35 0.20 -18.69
N TYR A 290 -18.49 0.32 -17.37
CA TYR A 290 -17.43 0.83 -16.49
C TYR A 290 -16.20 -0.10 -16.40
N LEU A 291 -16.38 -1.42 -16.47
CA LEU A 291 -15.24 -2.35 -16.52
C LEU A 291 -14.49 -2.31 -17.84
N VAL A 292 -15.19 -2.08 -18.96
CA VAL A 292 -14.54 -1.84 -20.26
C VAL A 292 -13.69 -0.59 -20.19
N GLU A 293 -14.18 0.47 -19.54
CA GLU A 293 -13.39 1.68 -19.28
C GLU A 293 -12.19 1.39 -18.36
N ALA A 294 -12.37 0.64 -17.26
CA ALA A 294 -11.26 0.22 -16.39
C ALA A 294 -10.18 -0.55 -17.18
N GLN A 295 -10.60 -1.47 -18.05
CA GLN A 295 -9.69 -2.25 -18.90
C GLN A 295 -9.00 -1.37 -19.95
N ARG A 296 -9.67 -0.35 -20.46
CA ARG A 296 -9.05 0.61 -21.38
C ARG A 296 -7.94 1.40 -20.69
N ARG A 297 -8.13 1.76 -19.42
CA ARG A 297 -7.14 2.48 -18.60
C ARG A 297 -5.95 1.60 -18.21
N ASP A 298 -6.18 0.34 -17.86
CA ASP A 298 -5.12 -0.65 -17.59
C ASP A 298 -5.42 -2.01 -18.27
N PRO A 299 -4.99 -2.19 -19.53
CA PRO A 299 -5.23 -3.42 -20.29
C PRO A 299 -4.51 -4.65 -19.72
N GLY A 300 -3.45 -4.44 -18.93
CA GLY A 300 -2.67 -5.50 -18.30
C GLY A 300 -3.28 -6.02 -17.01
N ASN A 301 -4.27 -5.32 -16.45
CA ASN A 301 -4.82 -5.61 -15.14
C ASN A 301 -5.54 -6.97 -15.10
N ALA A 302 -4.93 -7.93 -14.39
CA ALA A 302 -5.52 -9.27 -14.25
C ALA A 302 -6.87 -9.23 -13.53
N ARG A 303 -7.02 -8.40 -12.49
CA ARG A 303 -8.25 -8.28 -11.71
C ARG A 303 -9.41 -7.78 -12.58
N VAL A 304 -9.20 -6.69 -13.34
CA VAL A 304 -10.23 -6.15 -14.26
C VAL A 304 -10.62 -7.20 -15.31
N ARG A 305 -9.63 -7.89 -15.92
CA ARG A 305 -9.88 -8.93 -16.92
C ARG A 305 -10.67 -10.11 -16.36
N GLU A 306 -10.28 -10.62 -15.19
CA GLU A 306 -10.99 -11.73 -14.54
C GLU A 306 -12.42 -11.36 -14.18
N THR A 307 -12.66 -10.15 -13.66
CA THR A 307 -14.01 -9.68 -13.34
C THR A 307 -14.87 -9.52 -14.60
N LEU A 308 -14.31 -8.96 -15.68
CA LEU A 308 -15.00 -8.89 -16.98
C LEU A 308 -15.41 -10.26 -17.50
N GLU A 309 -14.52 -11.25 -17.42
CA GLU A 309 -14.83 -12.62 -17.79
C GLU A 309 -15.89 -13.24 -16.89
N GLY A 310 -15.83 -12.99 -15.58
CA GLY A 310 -16.82 -13.46 -14.60
C GLY A 310 -18.21 -12.95 -14.92
N ILE A 311 -18.37 -11.63 -15.14
CA ILE A 311 -19.67 -11.04 -15.52
C ILE A 311 -20.19 -11.66 -16.82
N LYS A 312 -19.35 -11.80 -17.85
CA LYS A 312 -19.74 -12.39 -19.14
C LYS A 312 -20.19 -13.85 -19.02
N LYS A 313 -19.63 -14.60 -18.07
CA LYS A 313 -19.99 -15.99 -17.78
C LYS A 313 -21.21 -16.11 -16.85
N GLY A 314 -21.77 -14.99 -16.37
CA GLY A 314 -22.88 -14.99 -15.42
C GLY A 314 -22.47 -15.42 -14.01
N ASP A 315 -21.21 -15.18 -13.63
CA ASP A 315 -20.76 -15.38 -12.24
C ASP A 315 -21.58 -14.48 -11.29
N ALA A 316 -22.11 -15.08 -10.23
CA ALA A 316 -22.87 -14.37 -9.21
C ALA A 316 -21.97 -13.46 -8.35
N ASN A 317 -20.65 -13.72 -8.31
CA ASN A 317 -19.69 -12.91 -7.57
C ASN A 317 -18.38 -12.68 -8.37
N PRO A 318 -18.44 -11.92 -9.48
CA PRO A 318 -17.30 -11.71 -10.36
C PRO A 318 -16.24 -10.75 -9.76
N PHE A 319 -16.63 -10.00 -8.73
CA PHE A 319 -15.72 -9.15 -7.96
C PHE A 319 -15.21 -9.95 -6.77
N LYS A 320 -14.03 -10.58 -6.93
CA LYS A 320 -13.37 -11.28 -5.82
C LYS A 320 -12.92 -10.25 -4.79
N GLY A 321 -13.79 -9.95 -3.83
CA GLY A 321 -13.59 -8.94 -2.78
C GLY A 321 -12.72 -9.40 -1.60
N GLY A 322 -11.94 -10.47 -1.77
CA GLY A 322 -10.97 -10.85 -0.75
C GLY A 322 -9.86 -9.81 -0.71
N ILE A 323 -9.79 -9.00 0.34
CA ILE A 323 -8.55 -8.31 0.70
C ILE A 323 -7.58 -9.43 1.09
N SER A 324 -6.85 -9.96 0.12
CA SER A 324 -5.70 -10.78 0.45
C SER A 324 -4.56 -9.82 0.75
N PHE A 325 -3.99 -9.93 1.95
CA PHE A 325 -2.76 -9.21 2.26
C PHE A 325 -1.63 -9.55 1.27
N SER A 326 -1.68 -10.70 0.59
CA SER A 326 -0.76 -11.05 -0.49
C SER A 326 -0.89 -10.16 -1.73
N ASP A 327 -2.08 -9.63 -2.01
CA ASP A 327 -2.30 -8.71 -3.13
C ASP A 327 -1.72 -7.33 -2.82
N LEU A 328 -1.72 -6.97 -1.53
CA LEU A 328 -1.14 -5.73 -0.99
C LEU A 328 0.38 -5.86 -0.75
N SER A 329 0.92 -7.08 -0.75
CA SER A 329 2.33 -7.35 -0.42
C SER A 329 3.26 -7.41 -1.60
N GLN A 330 2.77 -7.26 -2.84
CA GLN A 330 3.61 -7.30 -4.04
C GLN A 330 4.58 -6.11 -4.14
N TYR A 331 4.55 -5.20 -3.16
CA TYR A 331 5.21 -3.90 -3.18
C TYR A 331 6.23 -3.68 -2.05
N TYR A 332 6.64 -4.75 -1.36
CA TYR A 332 7.78 -4.78 -0.42
C TYR A 332 8.85 -5.74 -0.92
#